data_AF-A0A0R0CR41-F1
#
_entry.id   AF-A0A0R0CR41-F1
#
_cell.length_a   1.000
_cell.length_b   1.000
_cell.length_c   1.000
_cell.angle_alpha   90.00
_cell.angle_beta   90.00
_cell.angle_gamma   90.00
#
_symmetry.space_group_name_H-M   'P 1'
#
loop_
_entity.id
_entity.type
_entity.pdbx_description
1 polymer ?
#
loop_
_entity_poly.entity_id
_entity_poly.type
_entity_poly.pdbx_seq_one_letter_code
_entity_poly.pdbx_strand_id
1 'polypeptide(L)'
;MPPAASPDSSTATAEQALSGTQLPSVEELLDESAAPEEPAPPPRYRLPQAAVPPNIMLQSAVTRLVEQKEQIDQLARNGLLAGLLPPEWSASPGNELRAFVASVVPFASDSVRGETVAARVPLKFLLGHSQRWGKADVAEPNSLSSYLASDERGNSGTSDHAEVMLLSPLGLGWAQSGRSRVGFLRAMGLESMAARVTALPYPAPEQLALYQVNHDGLTQFWCVMDKRRLRALPVPALSLPLLTAYGVAAPQAWPSNWPDPSEVGAALALARMGKAAAEVDLVKLVDKIGRDQANDAWTGASLMQLHTWVPRWRFFLTSFIGLPAGLLLLAALALPGRVEAAAVAAALGFAGGAIAALAAPWIYARRKHLS
;
A
#
# COMPACT_ATOMS: atom_id res chain seq x y z
N MET A 1 -48.55 -102.04 45.65
CA MET A 1 -47.78 -101.00 46.37
C MET A 1 -47.94 -99.68 45.63
N PRO A 2 -48.58 -98.66 46.22
CA PRO A 2 -48.51 -97.27 45.76
C PRO A 2 -47.24 -96.60 46.37
N PRO A 3 -46.96 -95.27 46.24
CA PRO A 3 -47.79 -94.20 45.67
C PRO A 3 -47.08 -93.08 44.83
N ALA A 4 -47.94 -92.23 44.22
CA ALA A 4 -47.91 -90.75 44.11
C ALA A 4 -46.76 -90.02 43.36
N ALA A 5 -46.95 -88.89 42.66
CA ALA A 5 -48.03 -87.91 42.64
C ALA A 5 -48.15 -87.19 41.28
N SER A 6 -49.39 -86.90 40.89
CA SER A 6 -49.87 -85.94 39.88
C SER A 6 -49.71 -84.47 40.40
N PRO A 7 -50.20 -83.37 39.76
CA PRO A 7 -51.08 -83.33 38.57
C PRO A 7 -50.92 -82.15 37.58
N ASP A 8 -51.67 -82.28 36.47
CA ASP A 8 -52.45 -81.25 35.76
C ASP A 8 -51.75 -80.05 35.08
N SER A 9 -52.21 -79.52 33.95
CA SER A 9 -53.23 -79.92 32.98
C SER A 9 -53.11 -78.96 31.80
N SER A 10 -53.12 -79.54 30.59
CA SER A 10 -54.05 -79.23 29.51
C SER A 10 -54.28 -77.79 29.01
N THR A 11 -54.23 -77.69 27.67
CA THR A 11 -54.87 -76.77 26.69
C THR A 11 -53.85 -75.91 25.92
N ALA A 12 -53.47 -76.28 24.69
CA ALA A 12 -54.23 -76.16 23.44
C ALA A 12 -54.69 -74.71 23.17
N THR A 13 -54.09 -74.03 22.20
CA THR A 13 -54.66 -73.76 20.85
C THR A 13 -53.87 -72.63 20.18
N ALA A 14 -53.70 -72.76 18.87
CA ALA A 14 -53.06 -71.83 17.94
C ALA A 14 -53.71 -70.44 17.89
N GLU A 15 -52.96 -69.42 17.50
CA GLU A 15 -53.16 -68.63 16.26
C GLU A 15 -52.38 -67.30 16.28
N GLN A 16 -52.05 -66.86 15.06
CA GLN A 16 -51.19 -65.75 14.68
C GLN A 16 -51.77 -64.37 15.03
N ALA A 17 -50.92 -63.37 15.32
CA ALA A 17 -51.27 -61.97 15.07
C ALA A 17 -50.03 -61.05 14.96
N LEU A 18 -49.81 -60.56 13.74
CA LEU A 18 -49.55 -59.15 13.39
C LEU A 18 -48.45 -58.40 14.17
N SER A 19 -47.32 -58.21 13.48
CA SER A 19 -46.29 -57.21 13.78
C SER A 19 -46.89 -55.80 13.77
N GLY A 20 -47.37 -55.35 14.91
CA GLY A 20 -47.71 -53.96 15.15
C GLY A 20 -46.44 -53.14 15.30
N THR A 21 -46.34 -52.04 14.53
CA THR A 21 -45.35 -50.99 14.71
C THR A 21 -45.53 -50.40 16.11
N GLN A 22 -44.71 -50.84 17.07
CA GLN A 22 -44.68 -50.22 18.38
C GLN A 22 -44.00 -48.87 18.24
N LEU A 23 -44.73 -47.80 18.55
CA LEU A 23 -44.13 -46.48 18.76
C LEU A 23 -43.17 -46.60 19.96
N PRO A 24 -41.98 -46.00 19.87
CA PRO A 24 -41.00 -46.05 20.95
C PRO A 24 -41.61 -45.50 22.25
N SER A 25 -41.21 -46.09 23.36
CA SER A 25 -41.77 -45.74 24.67
C SER A 25 -41.37 -44.31 25.07
N VAL A 26 -42.14 -43.69 25.97
CA VAL A 26 -41.84 -42.34 26.47
C VAL A 26 -40.46 -42.28 27.15
N GLU A 27 -39.97 -43.41 27.67
CA GLU A 27 -38.62 -43.52 28.23
C GLU A 27 -37.54 -43.48 27.13
N GLU A 28 -37.78 -44.06 25.95
CA GLU A 28 -36.86 -43.97 24.79
C GLU A 28 -36.83 -42.57 24.15
N LEU A 29 -37.92 -41.81 24.24
CA LEU A 29 -38.02 -40.42 23.78
C LEU A 29 -37.41 -39.41 24.77
N LEU A 30 -37.31 -39.77 26.05
CA LEU A 30 -36.74 -38.91 27.09
C LEU A 30 -35.25 -39.19 27.35
N ASP A 31 -34.72 -40.30 26.82
CA ASP A 31 -33.29 -40.63 26.84
C ASP A 31 -32.47 -39.94 25.73
N GLU A 32 -33.09 -39.02 24.97
CA GLU A 32 -32.41 -38.04 24.11
C GLU A 32 -31.71 -36.96 24.97
N SER A 33 -30.98 -37.40 25.99
CA SER A 33 -29.84 -36.67 26.50
C SER A 33 -28.88 -36.53 25.33
N ALA A 34 -28.84 -35.33 24.74
CA ALA A 34 -28.04 -34.97 23.58
C ALA A 34 -26.71 -35.74 23.61
N ALA A 35 -26.62 -36.77 22.78
CA ALA A 35 -25.38 -37.48 22.59
C ALA A 35 -24.33 -36.41 22.31
N PRO A 36 -23.17 -36.42 22.99
CA PRO A 36 -22.10 -35.49 22.65
C PRO A 36 -21.87 -35.68 21.14
N GLU A 37 -22.03 -34.60 20.35
CA GLU A 37 -21.75 -34.61 18.92
C GLU A 37 -20.38 -35.30 18.75
N GLU A 38 -20.39 -36.56 18.33
CA GLU A 38 -19.15 -37.24 18.00
C GLU A 38 -18.49 -36.36 16.95
N PRO A 39 -17.24 -35.91 17.16
CA PRO A 39 -16.59 -35.04 16.23
C PRO A 39 -16.56 -35.77 14.89
N ALA A 40 -17.29 -35.22 13.91
CA ALA A 40 -17.34 -35.77 12.57
C ALA A 40 -15.91 -36.10 12.10
N PRO A 41 -15.68 -37.26 11.47
CA PRO A 41 -14.35 -37.66 11.05
C PRO A 41 -13.72 -36.53 10.24
N PRO A 42 -12.42 -36.23 10.43
CA PRO A 42 -11.80 -35.07 9.82
C PRO A 42 -12.01 -35.12 8.30
N PRO A 43 -12.48 -34.02 7.69
CA PRO A 43 -12.77 -34.00 6.27
C PRO A 43 -11.53 -34.42 5.48
N ARG A 44 -11.69 -35.45 4.64
CA ARG A 44 -10.62 -35.94 3.76
C ARG A 44 -10.47 -34.99 2.58
N TYR A 45 -9.60 -34.01 2.75
CA TYR A 45 -9.21 -33.09 1.69
C TYR A 45 -8.34 -33.79 0.64
N ARG A 46 -8.58 -33.50 -0.64
CA ARG A 46 -7.86 -34.04 -1.80
C ARG A 46 -6.87 -33.03 -2.38
N LEU A 47 -7.14 -31.73 -2.25
CA LEU A 47 -6.27 -30.69 -2.78
C LEU A 47 -4.92 -30.62 -2.02
N PRO A 48 -3.81 -30.34 -2.73
CA PRO A 48 -2.51 -30.14 -2.09
C PRO A 48 -2.51 -28.87 -1.23
N GLN A 49 -1.65 -28.82 -0.20
CA GLN A 49 -1.44 -27.58 0.55
C GLN A 49 -0.62 -26.58 -0.28
N ALA A 50 -0.98 -25.30 -0.18
CA ALA A 50 -0.20 -24.23 -0.75
C ALA A 50 1.17 -24.16 -0.07
N ALA A 51 2.23 -24.00 -0.86
CA ALA A 51 3.59 -23.95 -0.34
C ALA A 51 3.80 -22.71 0.55
N VAL A 52 4.37 -22.93 1.73
CA VAL A 52 4.76 -21.88 2.67
C VAL A 52 6.26 -22.03 2.94
N PRO A 53 7.05 -20.94 2.98
CA PRO A 53 8.48 -21.01 3.29
C PRO A 53 8.74 -21.71 4.62
N PRO A 54 9.80 -22.54 4.74
CA PRO A 54 10.09 -23.29 5.96
C PRO A 54 10.65 -22.45 7.13
N ASN A 55 10.90 -21.15 6.91
CA ASN A 55 11.46 -20.26 7.92
C ASN A 55 10.44 -19.99 9.04
N ILE A 56 10.70 -20.54 10.24
CA ILE A 56 9.82 -20.44 11.41
C ILE A 56 9.64 -18.99 11.86
N MET A 57 10.70 -18.17 11.84
CA MET A 57 10.61 -16.76 12.24
C MET A 57 9.67 -15.99 11.31
N LEU A 58 9.81 -16.20 10.00
CA LEU A 58 8.92 -15.61 9.00
C LEU A 58 7.48 -16.11 9.17
N GLN A 59 7.27 -17.41 9.35
CA GLN A 59 5.93 -17.95 9.61
C GLN A 59 5.28 -17.33 10.86
N SER A 60 6.04 -17.13 11.93
CA SER A 60 5.56 -16.50 13.15
C SER A 60 5.17 -15.03 12.94
N ALA A 61 5.95 -14.29 12.16
CA ALA A 61 5.69 -12.89 11.84
C ALA A 61 4.45 -12.74 10.94
N VAL A 62 4.31 -13.62 9.94
CA VAL A 62 3.12 -13.68 9.07
C VAL A 62 1.87 -14.03 9.88
N THR A 63 1.95 -15.03 10.75
CA THR A 63 0.82 -15.43 11.61
C THR A 63 0.39 -14.27 12.50
N ARG A 64 1.35 -13.60 13.17
CA ARG A 64 1.07 -12.42 13.99
C ARG A 64 0.45 -11.28 13.19
N LEU A 65 0.91 -11.03 11.96
CA LEU A 65 0.32 -10.02 11.08
C LEU A 65 -1.14 -10.35 10.75
N VAL A 66 -1.45 -11.60 10.45
CA VAL A 66 -2.81 -12.06 10.16
C VAL A 66 -3.73 -11.88 11.37
N GLU A 67 -3.26 -12.24 12.56
CA GLU A 67 -3.98 -12.04 13.84
C GLU A 67 -4.21 -10.54 14.12
N GLN A 68 -3.18 -9.71 13.96
CA GLN A 68 -3.29 -8.26 14.15
C GLN A 68 -4.30 -7.64 13.17
N LYS A 69 -4.28 -8.07 11.90
CA LYS A 69 -5.26 -7.61 10.90
C LYS A 69 -6.68 -8.04 11.28
N GLU A 70 -6.87 -9.24 11.80
CA GLU A 70 -8.18 -9.69 12.27
C GLU A 70 -8.69 -8.87 13.46
N GLN A 71 -7.82 -8.55 14.42
CA GLN A 71 -8.18 -7.67 15.54
C GLN A 71 -8.55 -6.26 15.06
N ILE A 72 -7.77 -5.70 14.13
CA ILE A 72 -8.09 -4.42 13.48
C ILE A 72 -9.46 -4.49 12.82
N ASP A 73 -9.77 -5.58 12.12
CA ASP A 73 -11.05 -5.77 11.45
C ASP A 73 -12.22 -5.82 12.44
N GLN A 74 -12.07 -6.54 13.55
CA GLN A 74 -13.11 -6.63 14.58
C GLN A 74 -13.36 -5.27 15.24
N LEU A 75 -12.30 -4.51 15.56
CA LEU A 75 -12.41 -3.18 16.13
C LEU A 75 -13.03 -2.18 15.14
N ALA A 76 -12.67 -2.28 13.85
CA ALA A 76 -13.25 -1.46 12.79
C ALA A 76 -14.74 -1.76 12.59
N ARG A 77 -15.15 -3.04 12.64
CA ARG A 77 -16.56 -3.45 12.58
C ARG A 77 -17.40 -2.81 13.69
N ASN A 78 -16.82 -2.64 14.87
CA ASN A 78 -17.46 -2.01 16.02
C ASN A 78 -17.39 -0.47 16.01
N GLY A 79 -16.84 0.14 14.95
CA GLY A 79 -16.71 1.59 14.83
C GLY A 79 -15.62 2.23 15.70
N LEU A 80 -14.83 1.43 16.43
CA LEU A 80 -13.86 1.92 17.41
C LEU A 80 -12.60 2.54 16.79
N LEU A 81 -12.37 2.32 15.49
CA LEU A 81 -11.20 2.81 14.75
C LEU A 81 -11.54 3.94 13.77
N ALA A 82 -12.72 4.54 13.87
CA ALA A 82 -13.14 5.64 13.01
C ALA A 82 -12.15 6.81 13.10
N GLY A 83 -11.57 7.20 11.96
CA GLY A 83 -10.57 8.29 11.87
C GLY A 83 -9.16 7.93 12.36
N LEU A 84 -8.93 6.73 12.91
CA LEU A 84 -7.62 6.28 13.37
C LEU A 84 -6.86 5.44 12.34
N LEU A 85 -7.58 4.82 11.40
CA LEU A 85 -6.96 4.04 10.33
C LEU A 85 -6.37 4.96 9.26
N PRO A 86 -5.25 4.55 8.62
CA PRO A 86 -4.74 5.26 7.47
C PRO A 86 -5.84 5.45 6.41
N PRO A 87 -6.03 6.67 5.87
CA PRO A 87 -7.13 6.97 4.96
C PRO A 87 -7.06 6.11 3.68
N GLU A 88 -5.87 5.68 3.26
CA GLU A 88 -5.70 4.76 2.14
C GLU A 88 -6.41 3.42 2.31
N TRP A 89 -6.65 2.96 3.55
CA TRP A 89 -7.33 1.69 3.81
C TRP A 89 -8.84 1.74 3.55
N SER A 90 -9.43 2.93 3.64
CA SER A 90 -10.86 3.17 3.42
C SER A 90 -11.16 3.98 2.15
N ALA A 91 -10.13 4.49 1.47
CA ALA A 91 -10.26 5.34 0.28
C ALA A 91 -10.98 4.68 -0.91
N SER A 92 -11.06 3.36 -0.96
CA SER A 92 -11.71 2.64 -2.06
C SER A 92 -12.50 1.43 -1.54
N PRO A 93 -13.83 1.55 -1.42
CA PRO A 93 -14.69 0.45 -1.02
C PRO A 93 -14.45 -0.80 -1.88
N GLY A 94 -14.26 -1.96 -1.25
CA GLY A 94 -13.94 -3.21 -1.92
C GLY A 94 -12.47 -3.39 -2.32
N ASN A 95 -11.57 -2.47 -1.97
CA ASN A 95 -10.12 -2.62 -2.18
C ASN A 95 -9.32 -2.48 -0.87
N GLU A 96 -9.98 -2.48 0.28
CA GLU A 96 -9.39 -2.22 1.60
C GLU A 96 -8.30 -3.23 1.94
N LEU A 97 -8.53 -4.52 1.64
CA LEU A 97 -7.55 -5.58 1.87
C LEU A 97 -6.30 -5.40 1.00
N ARG A 98 -6.48 -5.00 -0.26
CA ARG A 98 -5.35 -4.72 -1.16
C ARG A 98 -4.58 -3.49 -0.71
N ALA A 99 -5.27 -2.45 -0.25
CA ALA A 99 -4.65 -1.25 0.31
C ALA A 99 -3.86 -1.56 1.59
N PHE A 100 -4.42 -2.41 2.48
CA PHE A 100 -3.72 -2.92 3.66
C PHE A 100 -2.43 -3.64 3.27
N VAL A 101 -2.50 -4.63 2.36
CA VAL A 101 -1.31 -5.35 1.89
C VAL A 101 -0.29 -4.40 1.30
N ALA A 102 -0.71 -3.46 0.45
CA ALA A 102 0.18 -2.47 -0.13
C ALA A 102 0.86 -1.62 0.95
N SER A 103 0.17 -1.28 2.04
CA SER A 103 0.71 -0.45 3.12
C SER A 103 1.71 -1.16 4.03
N VAL A 104 1.57 -2.48 4.18
CA VAL A 104 2.41 -3.30 5.09
C VAL A 104 3.55 -3.98 4.34
N VAL A 105 3.32 -4.38 3.08
CA VAL A 105 4.25 -5.13 2.26
C VAL A 105 4.70 -4.24 1.09
N PRO A 106 5.78 -3.46 1.25
CA PRO A 106 6.24 -2.55 0.21
C PRO A 106 6.61 -3.34 -1.06
N PHE A 107 6.33 -2.77 -2.22
CA PHE A 107 6.63 -3.37 -3.53
C PHE A 107 5.96 -4.72 -3.83
N ALA A 108 5.00 -5.16 -3.01
CA ALA A 108 4.10 -6.25 -3.40
C ALA A 108 3.32 -5.85 -4.65
N SER A 109 3.48 -6.62 -5.73
CA SER A 109 2.89 -6.33 -7.03
C SER A 109 2.11 -7.53 -7.54
N ASP A 110 0.96 -7.25 -8.17
CA ASP A 110 0.14 -8.22 -8.90
C ASP A 110 0.34 -8.13 -10.42
N SER A 111 1.32 -7.33 -10.87
CA SER A 111 1.64 -7.11 -12.29
C SER A 111 2.26 -8.34 -12.94
N VAL A 112 3.09 -9.07 -12.18
CA VAL A 112 3.67 -10.34 -12.59
C VAL A 112 2.97 -11.43 -11.80
N ARG A 113 2.27 -12.32 -12.51
CA ARG A 113 1.53 -13.44 -11.93
C ARG A 113 2.16 -14.74 -12.39
N GLY A 114 2.44 -15.60 -11.44
CA GLY A 114 2.87 -16.98 -11.70
C GLY A 114 1.69 -17.87 -12.02
N GLU A 115 1.91 -19.17 -11.86
CA GLU A 115 0.89 -20.19 -12.07
C GLU A 115 -0.28 -20.04 -11.09
N THR A 116 -1.49 -20.31 -11.58
CA THR A 116 -2.71 -20.41 -10.77
C THR A 116 -3.11 -21.87 -10.61
N VAL A 117 -3.10 -22.37 -9.37
CA VAL A 117 -3.42 -23.77 -9.05
C VAL A 117 -4.52 -23.86 -8.00
N ALA A 118 -5.31 -24.94 -8.03
CA ALA A 118 -6.23 -25.25 -6.94
C ALA A 118 -5.42 -25.86 -5.77
N ALA A 119 -5.49 -25.22 -4.60
CA ALA A 119 -4.76 -25.67 -3.41
C ALA A 119 -5.49 -25.28 -2.12
N ARG A 120 -5.13 -25.91 -1.01
CA ARG A 120 -5.56 -25.50 0.33
C ARG A 120 -4.57 -24.52 0.92
N VAL A 121 -5.03 -23.32 1.24
CA VAL A 121 -4.24 -22.28 1.87
C VAL A 121 -4.44 -22.37 3.39
N PRO A 122 -3.36 -22.47 4.20
CA PRO A 122 -3.47 -22.42 5.65
C PRO A 122 -4.03 -21.06 6.11
N LEU A 123 -5.07 -21.08 6.93
CA LEU A 123 -5.78 -19.87 7.37
C LEU A 123 -4.91 -18.97 8.25
N LYS A 124 -3.90 -19.53 8.93
CA LYS A 124 -2.91 -18.77 9.71
C LYS A 124 -1.99 -17.87 8.86
N PHE A 125 -1.92 -18.11 7.55
CA PHE A 125 -1.12 -17.30 6.62
C PHE A 125 -1.97 -16.50 5.62
N LEU A 126 -3.29 -16.49 5.80
CA LEU A 126 -4.24 -15.89 4.86
C LEU A 126 -4.94 -14.67 5.47
N LEU A 127 -4.75 -13.52 4.82
CA LEU A 127 -5.49 -12.31 5.12
C LEU A 127 -6.87 -12.35 4.46
N GLY A 128 -7.88 -12.01 5.25
CA GLY A 128 -9.26 -11.86 4.83
C GLY A 128 -9.80 -10.48 5.13
N HIS A 129 -11.13 -10.37 5.07
CA HIS A 129 -11.86 -9.16 5.44
C HIS A 129 -12.98 -9.51 6.41
N SER A 130 -12.63 -9.57 7.71
CA SER A 130 -13.52 -10.06 8.77
C SER A 130 -14.55 -9.02 9.24
N GLN A 131 -14.53 -7.81 8.66
CA GLN A 131 -15.39 -6.70 9.08
C GLN A 131 -16.85 -6.84 8.63
N ARG A 132 -17.12 -7.60 7.56
CA ARG A 132 -18.45 -7.63 6.92
C ARG A 132 -19.48 -8.48 7.67
N TRP A 133 -19.10 -9.72 8.00
CA TRP A 133 -19.95 -10.69 8.71
C TRP A 133 -19.04 -11.76 9.34
N GLY A 134 -19.57 -12.46 10.34
CA GLY A 134 -18.87 -13.49 11.10
C GLY A 134 -19.85 -14.56 11.61
N LYS A 135 -19.37 -15.40 12.52
CA LYS A 135 -20.10 -16.57 13.01
C LYS A 135 -21.50 -16.24 13.56
N ALA A 136 -21.62 -15.13 14.30
CA ALA A 136 -22.88 -14.70 14.91
C ALA A 136 -23.96 -14.27 13.90
N ASP A 137 -23.56 -13.96 12.66
CA ASP A 137 -24.47 -13.50 11.60
C ASP A 137 -25.03 -14.67 10.77
N VAL A 138 -24.64 -15.91 11.06
CA VAL A 138 -24.97 -17.11 10.27
C VAL A 138 -25.89 -18.02 11.07
N ALA A 139 -27.07 -18.33 10.50
CA ALA A 139 -28.07 -19.19 11.14
C ALA A 139 -27.58 -20.64 11.33
N GLU A 140 -26.89 -21.20 10.33
CA GLU A 140 -26.31 -22.56 10.37
C GLU A 140 -24.79 -22.56 10.14
N PRO A 141 -23.97 -22.21 11.15
CA PRO A 141 -22.53 -22.06 10.98
C PRO A 141 -21.82 -23.35 10.55
N ASN A 142 -22.26 -24.51 11.04
CA ASN A 142 -21.64 -25.81 10.74
C ASN A 142 -21.88 -26.26 9.29
N SER A 143 -23.11 -26.10 8.80
CA SER A 143 -23.47 -26.37 7.39
C SER A 143 -22.67 -25.46 6.44
N LEU A 144 -22.63 -24.16 6.75
CA LEU A 144 -21.94 -23.18 5.92
C LEU A 144 -20.41 -23.39 5.95
N SER A 145 -19.82 -23.72 7.10
CA SER A 145 -18.38 -23.97 7.19
C SER A 145 -17.97 -25.17 6.36
N SER A 146 -18.75 -26.25 6.40
CA SER A 146 -18.54 -27.45 5.58
C SER A 146 -18.63 -27.15 4.08
N TYR A 147 -19.64 -26.38 3.66
CA TYR A 147 -19.79 -25.94 2.27
C TYR A 147 -18.61 -25.07 1.80
N LEU A 148 -18.24 -24.04 2.58
CA LEU A 148 -17.19 -23.09 2.23
C LEU A 148 -15.77 -23.68 2.30
N ALA A 149 -15.58 -24.73 3.10
CA ALA A 149 -14.31 -25.44 3.23
C ALA A 149 -14.10 -26.53 2.18
N SER A 150 -15.13 -26.86 1.39
CA SER A 150 -15.07 -27.90 0.35
C SER A 150 -14.01 -27.60 -0.71
N ASP A 151 -13.34 -28.63 -1.20
CA ASP A 151 -12.29 -28.51 -2.23
C ASP A 151 -12.83 -27.91 -3.55
N GLU A 152 -14.12 -28.05 -3.81
CA GLU A 152 -14.78 -27.45 -4.97
C GLU A 152 -14.67 -25.93 -5.01
N ARG A 153 -14.48 -25.27 -3.86
CA ARG A 153 -14.30 -23.82 -3.79
C ARG A 153 -12.96 -23.37 -4.38
N GLY A 154 -12.03 -24.29 -4.63
CA GLY A 154 -10.78 -24.05 -5.35
C GLY A 154 -10.86 -24.23 -6.86
N ASN A 155 -12.00 -24.67 -7.42
CA ASN A 155 -12.15 -24.88 -8.85
C ASN A 155 -12.65 -23.61 -9.57
N SER A 156 -12.28 -23.42 -10.84
CA SER A 156 -12.84 -22.35 -11.67
C SER A 156 -14.28 -22.67 -12.06
N GLY A 157 -15.14 -21.64 -12.14
CA GLY A 157 -16.50 -21.79 -12.64
C GLY A 157 -17.50 -22.38 -11.64
N THR A 158 -17.08 -22.72 -10.43
CA THR A 158 -18.00 -23.04 -9.33
C THR A 158 -18.60 -21.76 -8.75
N SER A 159 -19.85 -21.85 -8.29
CA SER A 159 -20.45 -20.79 -7.46
C SER A 159 -19.55 -20.53 -6.26
N ASP A 160 -19.51 -19.32 -5.71
CA ASP A 160 -18.77 -19.04 -4.48
C ASP A 160 -17.31 -19.53 -4.48
N HIS A 161 -16.61 -19.56 -5.62
CA HIS A 161 -15.20 -19.92 -5.66
C HIS A 161 -14.36 -18.91 -4.86
N ALA A 162 -13.27 -19.38 -4.27
CA ALA A 162 -12.30 -18.55 -3.57
C ALA A 162 -11.05 -18.35 -4.41
N GLU A 163 -10.52 -17.13 -4.42
CA GLU A 163 -9.28 -16.79 -5.11
C GLU A 163 -8.33 -16.13 -4.13
N VAL A 164 -7.07 -16.56 -4.17
CA VAL A 164 -6.01 -16.08 -3.29
C VAL A 164 -4.81 -15.67 -4.13
N MET A 165 -4.25 -14.52 -3.79
CA MET A 165 -2.92 -14.12 -4.23
C MET A 165 -1.93 -14.49 -3.13
N LEU A 166 -0.88 -15.23 -3.46
CA LEU A 166 0.12 -15.72 -2.50
C LEU A 166 1.48 -15.14 -2.85
N LEU A 167 2.05 -14.30 -1.97
CA LEU A 167 3.45 -13.89 -2.10
C LEU A 167 4.34 -15.06 -1.68
N SER A 168 4.74 -15.87 -2.66
CA SER A 168 5.41 -17.15 -2.42
C SER A 168 6.66 -17.03 -1.53
N PRO A 169 7.55 -16.02 -1.71
CA PRO A 169 8.73 -15.88 -0.84
C PRO A 169 8.40 -15.54 0.62
N LEU A 170 7.26 -14.90 0.87
CA LEU A 170 6.81 -14.54 2.22
C LEU A 170 5.91 -15.62 2.85
N GLY A 171 5.26 -16.44 2.02
CA GLY A 171 4.18 -17.33 2.47
C GLY A 171 2.91 -16.59 2.91
N LEU A 172 2.79 -15.30 2.60
CA LEU A 172 1.65 -14.47 2.96
C LEU A 172 0.64 -14.43 1.81
N GLY A 173 -0.60 -14.84 2.08
CA GLY A 173 -1.70 -14.79 1.13
C GLY A 173 -2.74 -13.72 1.48
N TRP A 174 -3.47 -13.23 0.49
CA TRP A 174 -4.72 -12.50 0.71
C TRP A 174 -5.81 -12.95 -0.26
N ALA A 175 -7.04 -12.99 0.25
CA ALA A 175 -8.21 -13.36 -0.55
C ALA A 175 -8.60 -12.22 -1.52
N GLN A 176 -8.74 -12.54 -2.80
CA GLN A 176 -9.35 -11.66 -3.81
C GLN A 176 -10.85 -11.89 -3.91
N SER A 177 -11.26 -13.16 -3.98
CA SER A 177 -12.65 -13.61 -3.85
C SER A 177 -12.81 -14.45 -2.58
N GLY A 178 -14.00 -14.43 -1.98
CA GLY A 178 -14.23 -15.12 -0.70
C GLY A 178 -13.48 -14.47 0.46
N ARG A 179 -13.51 -13.14 0.59
CA ARG A 179 -12.73 -12.42 1.62
C ARG A 179 -13.26 -12.61 3.03
N SER A 180 -14.59 -12.59 3.19
CA SER A 180 -15.24 -12.70 4.49
C SER A 180 -15.20 -14.12 5.07
N ARG A 181 -15.16 -15.15 4.21
CA ARG A 181 -15.11 -16.54 4.68
C ARG A 181 -13.82 -16.89 5.41
N VAL A 182 -12.72 -16.17 5.17
CA VAL A 182 -11.43 -16.44 5.83
C VAL A 182 -11.57 -16.32 7.35
N GLY A 183 -12.12 -15.19 7.83
CA GLY A 183 -12.38 -14.97 9.25
C GLY A 183 -13.45 -15.92 9.80
N PHE A 184 -14.51 -16.18 9.03
CA PHE A 184 -15.55 -17.13 9.42
C PHE A 184 -15.01 -18.55 9.61
N LEU A 185 -14.26 -19.10 8.64
CA LEU A 185 -13.68 -20.45 8.72
C LEU A 185 -12.69 -20.56 9.88
N ARG A 186 -11.92 -19.50 10.15
CA ARG A 186 -11.03 -19.44 11.33
C ARG A 186 -11.82 -19.45 12.63
N ALA A 187 -12.90 -18.67 12.74
CA ALA A 187 -13.79 -18.67 13.91
C ALA A 187 -14.53 -20.01 14.11
N MET A 188 -14.65 -20.80 13.06
CA MET A 188 -15.17 -22.17 13.08
C MET A 188 -14.10 -23.22 13.41
N GLY A 189 -12.84 -22.83 13.63
CA GLY A 189 -11.75 -23.72 14.03
C GLY A 189 -11.10 -24.49 12.87
N LEU A 190 -11.34 -24.10 11.61
CA LEU A 190 -10.67 -24.74 10.48
C LEU A 190 -9.24 -24.24 10.34
N GLU A 191 -8.36 -25.13 9.86
CA GLU A 191 -6.94 -24.81 9.67
C GLU A 191 -6.60 -24.30 8.26
N SER A 192 -7.41 -24.66 7.26
CA SER A 192 -7.16 -24.32 5.85
C SER A 192 -8.43 -24.15 5.05
N MET A 193 -8.32 -23.44 3.92
CA MET A 193 -9.41 -23.20 2.97
C MET A 193 -8.97 -23.55 1.55
N ALA A 194 -9.84 -24.20 0.78
CA ALA A 194 -9.61 -24.43 -0.64
C ALA A 194 -9.78 -23.14 -1.45
N ALA A 195 -8.83 -22.85 -2.33
CA ALA A 195 -8.86 -21.68 -3.20
C ALA A 195 -8.06 -21.90 -4.48
N ARG A 196 -8.35 -21.05 -5.48
CA ARG A 196 -7.46 -20.81 -6.62
C ARG A 196 -6.33 -19.91 -6.15
N VAL A 197 -5.14 -20.47 -6.04
CA VAL A 197 -3.95 -19.77 -5.55
C VAL A 197 -3.13 -19.32 -6.74
N THR A 198 -2.97 -18.02 -6.89
CA THR A 198 -2.04 -17.44 -7.86
C THR A 198 -0.76 -17.04 -7.13
N ALA A 199 0.35 -17.67 -7.52
CA ALA A 199 1.66 -17.36 -6.97
C ALA A 199 2.12 -15.98 -7.46
N LEU A 200 2.60 -15.15 -6.54
CA LEU A 200 3.17 -13.84 -6.82
C LEU A 200 4.64 -13.82 -6.38
N PRO A 201 5.54 -13.27 -7.22
CA PRO A 201 6.90 -13.05 -6.82
C PRO A 201 6.99 -11.92 -5.78
N TYR A 202 8.08 -11.90 -5.03
CA TYR A 202 8.43 -10.81 -4.13
C TYR A 202 9.93 -10.54 -4.22
N PRO A 203 10.40 -9.29 -4.08
CA PRO A 203 11.82 -8.98 -4.12
C PRO A 203 12.62 -9.79 -3.10
N ALA A 204 13.87 -10.12 -3.44
CA ALA A 204 14.77 -10.80 -2.53
C ALA A 204 15.12 -9.87 -1.34
N PRO A 205 15.40 -10.40 -0.14
CA PRO A 205 15.73 -9.58 1.03
C PRO A 205 16.88 -8.60 0.79
N GLU A 206 17.89 -8.99 0.01
CA GLU A 206 19.08 -8.19 -0.28
C GLU A 206 18.81 -7.02 -1.23
N GLN A 207 17.70 -7.07 -1.97
CA GLN A 207 17.24 -5.97 -2.82
C GLN A 207 16.56 -4.88 -2.01
N LEU A 208 16.13 -5.17 -0.78
CA LEU A 208 15.40 -4.27 0.09
C LEU A 208 16.34 -3.69 1.17
N ALA A 209 16.26 -2.39 1.37
CA ALA A 209 16.95 -1.69 2.44
C ALA A 209 15.94 -0.87 3.26
N LEU A 210 16.07 -0.93 4.58
CA LEU A 210 15.22 -0.18 5.51
C LEU A 210 16.01 0.99 6.08
N TYR A 211 15.39 2.16 6.08
CA TYR A 211 15.96 3.38 6.65
C TYR A 211 15.02 4.01 7.66
N GLN A 212 15.60 4.46 8.77
CA GLN A 212 14.95 5.31 9.75
C GLN A 212 15.39 6.75 9.51
N VAL A 213 14.41 7.64 9.38
CA VAL A 213 14.64 9.04 9.02
C VAL A 213 13.87 9.93 9.98
N ASN A 214 14.51 10.98 10.48
CA ASN A 214 13.83 12.01 11.25
C ASN A 214 13.56 13.19 10.33
N HIS A 215 12.28 13.45 10.05
CA HIS A 215 11.84 14.51 9.15
C HIS A 215 10.67 15.25 9.80
N ASP A 216 10.71 16.58 9.81
CA ASP A 216 9.71 17.45 10.46
C ASP A 216 9.41 17.09 11.93
N GLY A 217 10.44 16.67 12.66
CA GLY A 217 10.32 16.27 14.07
C GLY A 217 9.66 14.90 14.30
N LEU A 218 9.29 14.19 13.23
CA LEU A 218 8.70 12.86 13.28
C LEU A 218 9.69 11.80 12.77
N THR A 219 9.74 10.66 13.45
CA THR A 219 10.46 9.50 12.95
C THR A 219 9.62 8.77 11.91
N GLN A 220 10.15 8.66 10.69
CA GLN A 220 9.59 7.92 9.58
C GLN A 220 10.47 6.72 9.22
N PHE A 221 9.87 5.72 8.61
CA PHE A 221 10.58 4.55 8.09
C PHE A 221 10.35 4.42 6.59
N TRP A 222 11.42 4.31 5.83
CA TRP A 222 11.40 4.19 4.38
C TRP A 222 12.02 2.87 3.95
N CYS A 223 11.45 2.27 2.92
CA CYS A 223 11.98 1.07 2.28
C CYS A 223 12.46 1.43 0.87
N VAL A 224 13.70 1.07 0.56
CA VAL A 224 14.32 1.28 -0.76
C VAL A 224 14.56 -0.07 -1.40
N MET A 225 14.14 -0.22 -2.65
CA MET A 225 14.38 -1.40 -3.47
C MET A 225 15.38 -1.08 -4.59
N ASP A 226 16.35 -1.98 -4.78
CA ASP A 226 17.41 -1.93 -5.80
C ASP A 226 18.20 -0.61 -5.80
N LYS A 227 18.34 0.03 -4.63
CA LYS A 227 18.96 1.36 -4.49
C LYS A 227 18.39 2.36 -5.51
N ARG A 228 17.07 2.33 -5.71
CA ARG A 228 16.42 3.22 -6.69
C ARG A 228 15.01 3.59 -6.30
N ARG A 229 14.15 2.61 -6.08
CA ARG A 229 12.72 2.85 -5.82
C ARG A 229 12.52 2.99 -4.32
N LEU A 230 12.00 4.12 -3.88
CA LEU A 230 11.71 4.39 -2.47
C LEU A 230 10.21 4.38 -2.22
N ARG A 231 9.83 3.81 -1.08
CA ARG A 231 8.47 3.86 -0.55
C ARG A 231 8.48 4.12 0.95
N ALA A 232 7.65 5.05 1.41
CA ALA A 232 7.43 5.25 2.84
C ALA A 232 6.57 4.13 3.42
N LEU A 233 6.89 3.68 4.64
CA LEU A 233 6.12 2.69 5.38
C LEU A 233 5.12 3.41 6.30
N PRO A 234 3.82 3.46 5.95
CA PRO A 234 2.81 4.16 6.75
C PRO A 234 2.56 3.48 8.10
N VAL A 235 2.73 2.16 8.17
CA VAL A 235 2.49 1.37 9.39
C VAL A 235 3.74 0.54 9.72
N PRO A 236 4.82 1.16 10.23
CA PRO A 236 6.08 0.48 10.50
C PRO A 236 5.93 -0.62 11.56
N ALA A 237 4.99 -0.47 12.50
CA ALA A 237 4.70 -1.48 13.52
C ALA A 237 4.26 -2.84 12.94
N LEU A 238 3.65 -2.85 11.76
CA LEU A 238 3.26 -4.08 11.05
C LEU A 238 4.32 -4.50 10.02
N SER A 239 4.93 -3.52 9.35
CA SER A 239 5.86 -3.76 8.24
C SER A 239 7.23 -4.25 8.70
N LEU A 240 7.81 -3.61 9.74
CA LEU A 240 9.18 -3.90 10.18
C LEU A 240 9.35 -5.33 10.73
N PRO A 241 8.46 -5.86 11.61
CA PRO A 241 8.62 -7.23 12.09
C PRO A 241 8.55 -8.25 10.96
N LEU A 242 7.66 -8.05 9.98
CA LEU A 242 7.54 -8.91 8.81
C LEU A 242 8.81 -8.89 7.95
N LEU A 243 9.29 -7.69 7.58
CA LEU A 243 10.46 -7.55 6.72
C LEU A 243 11.75 -8.03 7.39
N THR A 244 11.89 -7.78 8.70
CA THR A 244 13.03 -8.28 9.48
C THR A 244 13.02 -9.81 9.54
N ALA A 245 11.86 -10.43 9.77
CA ALA A 245 11.73 -11.89 9.77
C ALA A 245 11.93 -12.52 8.39
N TYR A 246 11.63 -11.79 7.32
CA TYR A 246 11.94 -12.17 5.94
C TYR A 246 13.45 -12.17 5.64
N GLY A 247 14.25 -11.45 6.43
CA GLY A 247 15.70 -11.37 6.28
C GLY A 247 16.21 -10.00 5.80
N VAL A 248 15.34 -8.98 5.72
CA VAL A 248 15.77 -7.61 5.44
C VAL A 248 16.54 -7.06 6.63
N ALA A 249 17.68 -6.41 6.37
CA ALA A 249 18.49 -5.82 7.43
C ALA A 249 17.69 -4.79 8.26
N ALA A 250 18.01 -4.70 9.54
CA ALA A 250 17.37 -3.75 10.45
C ALA A 250 17.48 -2.30 9.94
N PRO A 251 16.53 -1.41 10.27
CA PRO A 251 16.55 -0.02 9.82
C PRO A 251 17.88 0.68 10.12
N GLN A 252 18.47 1.29 9.11
CA GLN A 252 19.71 2.04 9.19
C GLN A 252 19.43 3.55 9.14
N ALA A 253 20.40 4.37 9.56
CA ALA A 253 20.29 5.82 9.37
C ALA A 253 20.25 6.18 7.88
N TRP A 254 19.53 7.25 7.53
CA TRP A 254 19.51 7.76 6.16
C TRP A 254 20.94 8.12 5.70
N PRO A 255 21.46 7.53 4.62
CA PRO A 255 22.85 7.75 4.24
C PRO A 255 23.05 9.12 3.61
N SER A 256 24.21 9.74 3.86
CA SER A 256 24.54 11.10 3.42
C SER A 256 24.73 11.26 1.91
N ASN A 257 24.91 10.16 1.17
CA ASN A 257 25.02 10.17 -0.28
C ASN A 257 23.67 10.18 -1.01
N TRP A 258 22.55 10.06 -0.28
CA TRP A 258 21.21 10.20 -0.83
C TRP A 258 20.70 11.64 -0.73
N PRO A 259 19.66 12.02 -1.49
CA PRO A 259 19.02 13.32 -1.35
C PRO A 259 18.60 13.62 0.08
N ASP A 260 18.55 14.90 0.42
CA ASP A 260 18.12 15.35 1.74
C ASP A 260 16.71 14.80 2.08
N PRO A 261 16.47 14.33 3.32
CA PRO A 261 15.17 13.84 3.75
C PRO A 261 13.99 14.79 3.44
N SER A 262 14.20 16.10 3.48
CA SER A 262 13.15 17.08 3.19
C SER A 262 12.70 17.08 1.73
N GLU A 263 13.64 16.96 0.79
CA GLU A 263 13.39 16.83 -0.65
C GLU A 263 12.65 15.52 -0.96
N VAL A 264 13.08 14.42 -0.32
CA VAL A 264 12.43 13.11 -0.45
C VAL A 264 11.02 13.13 0.13
N GLY A 265 10.85 13.74 1.31
CA GLY A 265 9.55 13.91 1.96
C GLY A 265 8.57 14.69 1.10
N ALA A 266 9.02 15.79 0.49
CA ALA A 266 8.22 16.58 -0.45
C ALA A 266 7.85 15.76 -1.71
N ALA A 267 8.80 15.00 -2.27
CA ALA A 267 8.53 14.14 -3.42
C ALA A 267 7.52 13.03 -3.10
N LEU A 268 7.61 12.43 -1.90
CA LEU A 268 6.66 11.43 -1.41
C LEU A 268 5.26 12.02 -1.20
N ALA A 269 5.17 13.23 -0.63
CA ALA A 269 3.91 13.93 -0.43
C ALA A 269 3.21 14.20 -1.77
N LEU A 270 3.96 14.68 -2.76
CA LEU A 270 3.45 14.86 -4.13
C LEU A 270 3.02 13.54 -4.77
N ALA A 271 3.81 12.47 -4.61
CA ALA A 271 3.48 11.16 -5.17
C ALA A 271 2.23 10.51 -4.52
N ARG A 272 1.91 10.90 -3.28
CA ARG A 272 0.70 10.44 -2.57
C ARG A 272 -0.58 11.09 -3.08
N MET A 273 -0.50 12.28 -3.68
CA MET A 273 -1.64 12.98 -4.27
C MET A 273 -2.16 12.23 -5.52
N GLY A 274 -2.97 11.19 -5.28
CA GLY A 274 -3.64 10.40 -6.33
C GLY A 274 -3.30 8.90 -6.35
N LYS A 275 -2.46 8.39 -5.44
CA LYS A 275 -2.12 6.94 -5.37
C LYS A 275 -2.07 6.43 -3.94
N ALA A 276 -2.66 5.26 -3.70
CA ALA A 276 -2.58 4.54 -2.42
C ALA A 276 -1.15 4.04 -2.09
N ALA A 277 -0.29 3.91 -3.10
CA ALA A 277 1.10 3.50 -3.00
C ALA A 277 2.01 4.55 -3.66
N ALA A 278 2.49 5.51 -2.86
CA ALA A 278 3.44 6.51 -3.34
C ALA A 278 4.84 5.90 -3.46
N GLU A 279 5.36 5.85 -4.69
CA GLU A 279 6.72 5.41 -5.00
C GLU A 279 7.50 6.57 -5.62
N VAL A 280 8.75 6.73 -5.19
CA VAL A 280 9.68 7.76 -5.69
C VAL A 280 10.90 7.06 -6.28
N ASP A 281 11.29 7.44 -7.50
CA ASP A 281 12.55 7.00 -8.10
C ASP A 281 13.65 7.98 -7.66
N LEU A 282 14.54 7.52 -6.78
CA LEU A 282 15.59 8.34 -6.18
C LEU A 282 16.59 8.85 -7.21
N VAL A 283 16.89 8.08 -8.27
CA VAL A 283 17.80 8.51 -9.34
C VAL A 283 17.20 9.69 -10.08
N LYS A 284 15.92 9.57 -10.47
CA LYS A 284 15.20 10.67 -11.11
C LYS A 284 15.06 11.89 -10.21
N LEU A 285 14.93 11.68 -8.89
CA LEU A 285 14.88 12.76 -7.92
C LEU A 285 16.22 13.51 -7.85
N VAL A 286 17.36 12.80 -7.79
CA VAL A 286 18.70 13.40 -7.85
C VAL A 286 18.87 14.21 -9.14
N ASP A 287 18.50 13.66 -10.29
CA ASP A 287 18.57 14.36 -11.59
C ASP A 287 17.66 15.59 -11.65
N LYS A 288 16.51 15.53 -10.97
CA LYS A 288 15.59 16.68 -10.86
C LYS A 288 16.20 17.76 -9.98
N ILE A 289 16.68 17.41 -8.80
CA ILE A 289 17.32 18.35 -7.85
C ILE A 289 18.53 19.02 -8.53
N GLY A 290 19.38 18.25 -9.22
CA GLY A 290 20.52 18.79 -9.94
C GLY A 290 20.12 19.78 -11.04
N ARG A 291 19.05 19.49 -11.80
CA ARG A 291 18.51 20.42 -12.80
C ARG A 291 17.92 21.67 -12.15
N ASP A 292 17.19 21.53 -11.05
CA ASP A 292 16.58 22.66 -10.34
C ASP A 292 17.66 23.58 -9.75
N GLN A 293 18.73 23.03 -9.17
CA GLN A 293 19.91 23.78 -8.71
C GLN A 293 20.66 24.46 -9.86
N ALA A 294 20.88 23.76 -10.98
CA ALA A 294 21.52 24.34 -12.16
C ALA A 294 20.67 25.47 -12.79
N ASN A 295 19.35 25.37 -12.68
CA ASN A 295 18.40 26.37 -13.14
C ASN A 295 18.32 27.59 -12.19
N ASP A 296 18.56 27.39 -10.90
CA ASP A 296 18.61 28.45 -9.89
C ASP A 296 19.97 29.13 -9.76
N ALA A 297 21.03 28.55 -10.36
CA ALA A 297 22.35 29.17 -10.43
C ALA A 297 22.27 30.52 -11.17
N TRP A 298 22.87 31.55 -10.57
CA TRP A 298 23.01 32.87 -11.17
C TRP A 298 24.11 32.85 -12.21
N THR A 299 23.76 33.19 -13.45
CA THR A 299 24.72 33.28 -14.56
C THR A 299 24.66 34.69 -15.14
N GLY A 300 25.82 35.19 -15.60
CA GLY A 300 25.89 36.46 -16.31
C GLY A 300 25.19 36.31 -17.66
N ALA A 301 24.19 37.16 -17.92
CA ALA A 301 23.36 37.08 -19.11
C ALA A 301 23.43 38.37 -19.92
N SER A 302 23.40 38.21 -21.25
CA SER A 302 23.17 39.34 -22.14
C SER A 302 21.70 39.76 -22.08
N LEU A 303 21.46 41.08 -22.20
CA LEU A 303 20.15 41.69 -22.14
C LEU A 303 19.13 41.10 -23.15
N MET A 304 19.64 40.52 -24.25
CA MET A 304 18.87 39.86 -25.30
C MET A 304 18.43 38.42 -24.95
N GLN A 305 18.98 37.81 -23.91
CA GLN A 305 18.71 36.42 -23.50
C GLN A 305 17.63 36.32 -22.39
N LEU A 306 17.12 37.46 -21.91
CA LEU A 306 16.09 37.52 -20.88
C LEU A 306 14.69 37.49 -21.50
N HIS A 307 13.96 36.38 -21.31
CA HIS A 307 12.62 36.18 -21.87
C HIS A 307 11.61 37.26 -21.40
N THR A 308 11.79 37.84 -20.21
CA THR A 308 10.81 38.73 -19.57
C THR A 308 11.12 40.22 -19.74
N TRP A 309 12.19 40.60 -20.42
CA TRP A 309 12.54 42.01 -20.55
C TRP A 309 11.77 42.66 -21.70
N VAL A 310 10.76 43.46 -21.35
CA VAL A 310 10.13 44.40 -22.28
C VAL A 310 10.85 45.74 -22.14
N PRO A 311 11.65 46.16 -23.14
CA PRO A 311 12.33 47.45 -23.06
C PRO A 311 11.29 48.56 -22.92
N ARG A 312 11.37 49.34 -21.83
CA ARG A 312 10.63 50.60 -21.71
C ARG A 312 11.31 51.65 -22.57
N TRP A 313 11.27 51.45 -23.89
CA TRP A 313 11.95 52.25 -24.91
C TRP A 313 11.73 53.75 -24.75
N ARG A 314 10.53 54.16 -24.30
CA ARG A 314 10.22 55.56 -24.02
C ARG A 314 11.15 56.15 -22.95
N PHE A 315 11.37 55.45 -21.84
CA PHE A 315 12.25 55.92 -20.77
C PHE A 315 13.71 55.97 -21.24
N PHE A 316 14.14 54.95 -21.98
CA PHE A 316 15.50 54.87 -22.51
C PHE A 316 15.77 56.00 -23.52
N LEU A 317 14.86 56.23 -24.47
CA LEU A 317 14.94 57.32 -25.44
C LEU A 317 14.90 58.69 -24.77
N THR A 318 14.02 58.89 -23.78
CA THR A 318 13.96 60.19 -23.08
C THR A 318 15.22 60.47 -22.28
N SER A 319 15.82 59.47 -21.64
CA SER A 319 16.96 59.66 -20.74
C SER A 319 18.29 59.71 -21.50
N PHE A 320 18.49 58.84 -22.50
CA PHE A 320 19.76 58.75 -23.24
C PHE A 320 19.81 59.58 -24.52
N ILE A 321 18.68 59.96 -25.10
CA ILE A 321 18.65 60.83 -26.30
C ILE A 321 18.06 62.19 -25.94
N GLY A 322 16.91 62.21 -25.29
CA GLY A 322 16.18 63.45 -24.97
C GLY A 322 16.95 64.38 -24.02
N LEU A 323 17.44 63.86 -22.90
CA LEU A 323 18.17 64.64 -21.89
C LEU A 323 19.49 65.24 -22.43
N PRO A 324 20.40 64.47 -23.07
CA PRO A 324 21.60 65.05 -23.65
C PRO A 324 21.31 65.98 -24.83
N ALA A 325 20.32 65.69 -25.68
CA ALA A 325 19.92 66.62 -26.74
C ALA A 325 19.40 67.95 -26.16
N GLY A 326 18.61 67.90 -25.08
CA GLY A 326 18.15 69.09 -24.36
C GLY A 326 19.28 69.87 -23.70
N LEU A 327 20.23 69.19 -23.06
CA LEU A 327 21.42 69.82 -22.48
C LEU A 327 22.32 70.46 -23.56
N LEU A 328 22.49 69.80 -24.70
CA LEU A 328 23.22 70.35 -25.85
C LEU A 328 22.54 71.61 -26.41
N LEU A 329 21.22 71.60 -26.52
CA LEU A 329 20.44 72.75 -26.97
C LEU A 329 20.59 73.93 -26.00
N LEU A 330 20.51 73.67 -24.68
CA LEU A 330 20.73 74.68 -23.65
C LEU A 330 22.16 75.22 -23.66
N ALA A 331 23.17 74.36 -23.82
CA ALA A 331 24.56 74.78 -23.90
C ALA A 331 24.83 75.63 -25.15
N ALA A 332 24.24 75.27 -26.30
CA ALA A 332 24.34 76.03 -27.54
C ALA A 332 23.68 77.42 -27.46
N LEU A 333 22.63 77.57 -26.64
CA LEU A 333 21.97 78.85 -26.41
C LEU A 333 22.69 79.72 -25.36
N ALA A 334 23.42 79.12 -24.42
CA ALA A 334 24.05 79.82 -23.30
C ALA A 334 25.50 80.28 -23.57
N LEU A 335 26.21 79.70 -24.55
CA LEU A 335 27.64 79.96 -24.80
C LEU A 335 27.87 80.75 -26.11
N PRO A 336 28.57 81.89 -26.07
CA PRO A 336 28.73 82.79 -27.22
C PRO A 336 29.79 82.35 -28.27
N GLY A 337 30.58 81.30 -27.99
CA GLY A 337 31.66 80.82 -28.87
C GLY A 337 31.40 79.42 -29.46
N ARG A 338 31.53 79.27 -30.79
CA ARG A 338 31.29 77.98 -31.50
C ARG A 338 32.23 76.84 -31.08
N VAL A 339 33.44 77.16 -30.60
CA VAL A 339 34.47 76.15 -30.25
C VAL A 339 34.25 75.60 -28.83
N GLU A 340 33.87 76.46 -27.88
CA GLU A 340 33.58 76.06 -26.49
C GLU A 340 32.32 75.21 -26.41
N ALA A 341 31.28 75.57 -27.20
CA ALA A 341 30.07 74.77 -27.31
C ALA A 341 30.35 73.36 -27.87
N ALA A 342 31.25 73.24 -28.86
CA ALA A 342 31.64 71.94 -29.42
C ALA A 342 32.42 71.07 -28.42
N ALA A 343 33.29 71.68 -27.60
CA ALA A 343 34.04 70.95 -26.58
C ALA A 343 33.14 70.42 -25.45
N VAL A 344 32.19 71.23 -24.97
CA VAL A 344 31.20 70.81 -23.96
C VAL A 344 30.28 69.72 -24.53
N ALA A 345 29.90 69.85 -25.81
CA ALA A 345 29.11 68.83 -26.48
C ALA A 345 29.83 67.47 -26.60
N ALA A 346 31.11 67.50 -26.97
CA ALA A 346 31.93 66.30 -27.06
C ALA A 346 32.14 65.66 -25.68
N ALA A 347 32.39 66.46 -24.64
CA ALA A 347 32.56 65.97 -23.27
C ALA A 347 31.28 65.34 -22.71
N LEU A 348 30.11 65.96 -22.96
CA LEU A 348 28.81 65.41 -22.55
C LEU A 348 28.45 64.14 -23.35
N GLY A 349 28.76 64.10 -24.65
CA GLY A 349 28.58 62.91 -25.48
C GLY A 349 29.47 61.75 -25.03
N PHE A 350 30.73 62.02 -24.69
CA PHE A 350 31.68 61.02 -24.21
C PHE A 350 31.32 60.53 -22.80
N ALA A 351 30.94 61.43 -21.90
CA ALA A 351 30.47 61.07 -20.56
C ALA A 351 29.17 60.27 -20.63
N GLY A 352 28.23 60.66 -21.48
CA GLY A 352 26.99 59.91 -21.74
C GLY A 352 27.25 58.52 -22.32
N GLY A 353 28.17 58.41 -23.28
CA GLY A 353 28.60 57.13 -23.85
C GLY A 353 29.33 56.23 -22.87
N ALA A 354 30.21 56.79 -22.02
CA ALA A 354 30.91 56.05 -20.99
C ALA A 354 29.98 55.57 -19.88
N ILE A 355 29.02 56.41 -19.46
CA ILE A 355 27.96 56.00 -18.52
C ILE A 355 27.07 54.94 -19.14
N ALA A 356 26.73 55.02 -20.44
CA ALA A 356 25.97 53.98 -21.13
C ALA A 356 26.75 52.65 -21.25
N ALA A 357 28.07 52.70 -21.46
CA ALA A 357 28.93 51.53 -21.51
C ALA A 357 29.16 50.91 -20.12
N LEU A 358 29.24 51.72 -19.06
CA LEU A 358 29.33 51.25 -17.67
C LEU A 358 27.98 50.82 -17.10
N ALA A 359 26.89 51.39 -17.60
CA ALA A 359 25.51 50.99 -17.33
C ALA A 359 25.04 49.85 -18.24
N ALA A 360 25.89 49.34 -19.15
CA ALA A 360 25.68 48.04 -19.77
C ALA A 360 25.65 47.02 -18.63
N PRO A 361 24.46 46.56 -18.22
CA PRO A 361 24.36 45.85 -16.98
C PRO A 361 24.87 44.44 -17.24
N TRP A 362 25.82 43.99 -16.42
CA TRP A 362 26.06 42.58 -16.22
C TRP A 362 24.84 42.06 -15.46
N ILE A 363 23.74 41.81 -16.19
CA ILE A 363 22.52 41.29 -15.60
C ILE A 363 22.82 39.86 -15.20
N TYR A 364 22.95 39.63 -13.91
CA TYR A 364 22.88 38.30 -13.36
C TYR A 364 21.41 37.92 -13.31
N ALA A 365 21.07 36.80 -13.93
CA ALA A 365 19.75 36.21 -13.81
C ALA A 365 19.90 34.73 -13.48
N ARG A 366 18.88 34.18 -12.82
CA ARG A 366 18.79 32.73 -12.66
C ARG A 366 18.61 32.10 -14.03
N ARG A 367 19.34 31.01 -14.28
CA ARG A 367 19.34 30.32 -15.59
C ARG A 367 17.94 29.92 -16.08
N LYS A 368 16.99 29.64 -15.17
CA LYS A 368 15.57 29.39 -15.53
C LYS A 368 14.87 30.54 -16.26
N HIS A 369 15.44 31.75 -16.22
CA HIS A 369 14.91 32.93 -16.90
C HIS A 369 15.73 33.30 -18.15
N LEU A 370 16.70 32.46 -18.53
CA LEU A 370 17.57 32.62 -19.69
C LEU A 370 17.16 31.66 -20.80
N SER A 371 17.19 32.14 -22.05
CA SER A 371 16.90 31.37 -23.27
C SER A 371 18.02 30.43 -23.69
#